data_AF-A0A8J4F6G0-F1
#
_entry.id   AF-A0A8J4F6G0-F1
#
_cell.length_a   1.000
_cell.length_b   1.000
_cell.length_c   1.000
_cell.angle_alpha   90.00
_cell.angle_beta   90.00
_cell.angle_gamma   90.00
#
_symmetry.space_group_name_H-M   'P 1'
#
loop_
_entity.id
_entity.type
_entity.pdbx_description
1 polymer ?
#
loop_
_entity_poly.entity_id
_entity_poly.type
_entity_poly.pdbx_seq_one_letter_code
_entity_poly.pdbx_strand_id
1 'polypeptide(L)'
;MPISRTHITRPLIPKDFAHLSLSQFRHHRTLASVVPAKLTQTLICASRVRKKLFQCVNREEFERLQTLTGKPFSLDAMADESGRNALCADYCNKTNSFLRFNAAGHHVWINPPYCLLETFLKHYLKCKHTRRSETSACIIVPAWPGKFRKHLHGMTLLQEYPVGTFLFQSNNPHSGHKQLEPLHYPVQVWYDAPGPTTPPRVFNHHANT
;
A
#
# COMPACT_ATOMS: atom_id res chain seq x y z
N MET A 1 48.48 4.60 -27.39
CA MET A 1 47.46 5.57 -27.82
C MET A 1 46.38 5.65 -26.76
N PRO A 2 46.09 6.82 -26.16
CA PRO A 2 45.11 6.95 -25.08
C PRO A 2 43.72 7.25 -25.65
N ILE A 3 42.70 6.50 -25.19
CA ILE A 3 41.30 6.77 -25.50
C ILE A 3 40.69 7.56 -24.34
N SER A 4 40.02 8.64 -24.73
CA SER A 4 39.57 9.77 -23.94
C SER A 4 38.44 9.43 -22.95
N ARG A 5 38.48 10.08 -21.78
CA ARG A 5 37.44 10.06 -20.74
C ARG A 5 36.26 10.92 -21.19
N THR A 6 35.09 10.32 -21.38
CA THR A 6 33.83 11.07 -21.52
C THR A 6 33.31 11.56 -20.17
N HIS A 7 33.23 12.88 -20.05
CA HIS A 7 32.60 13.61 -18.95
C HIS A 7 31.10 13.29 -18.86
N ILE A 8 30.63 12.89 -17.67
CA ILE A 8 29.21 12.87 -17.33
C ILE A 8 28.91 14.15 -16.56
N THR A 9 28.19 15.07 -17.21
CA THR A 9 27.64 16.28 -16.61
C THR A 9 26.49 15.94 -15.66
N ARG A 10 26.63 16.36 -14.39
CA ARG A 10 25.56 16.31 -13.38
C ARG A 10 24.47 17.34 -13.73
N PRO A 11 23.16 17.01 -13.59
CA PRO A 11 22.13 18.03 -13.69
C PRO A 11 22.13 18.93 -12.44
N LEU A 12 22.13 20.23 -12.70
CA LEU A 12 22.02 21.32 -11.73
C LEU A 12 20.65 21.26 -11.03
N ILE A 13 20.67 21.13 -9.71
CA ILE A 13 19.51 21.33 -8.84
C ILE A 13 19.35 22.85 -8.64
N PRO A 14 18.19 23.47 -8.95
CA PRO A 14 17.96 24.87 -8.64
C PRO A 14 18.04 25.10 -7.12
N LYS A 15 18.91 26.02 -6.72
CA LYS A 15 19.07 26.50 -5.35
C LYS A 15 18.02 27.58 -5.08
N ASP A 16 16.79 27.18 -4.77
CA ASP A 16 15.84 28.05 -4.10
C ASP A 16 14.96 27.19 -3.19
N PHE A 17 14.53 27.74 -2.05
CA PHE A 17 13.89 27.06 -0.91
C PHE A 17 14.84 26.50 0.18
N ALA A 18 15.85 27.28 0.53
CA ALA A 18 16.28 27.37 1.93
C ALA A 18 15.70 28.68 2.51
N HIS A 19 15.12 28.60 3.72
CA HIS A 19 14.43 29.67 4.46
C HIS A 19 12.93 29.86 4.19
N LEU A 20 12.12 28.97 4.76
CA LEU A 20 10.86 29.39 5.39
C LEU A 20 10.79 28.81 6.80
N SER A 21 10.92 29.70 7.78
CA SER A 21 10.70 29.45 9.21
C SER A 21 9.22 29.20 9.49
N LEU A 22 8.91 28.26 10.37
CA LEU A 22 7.55 27.86 10.79
C LEU A 22 6.84 28.88 11.71
N SER A 23 7.39 30.08 11.94
CA SER A 23 6.85 31.03 12.93
C SER A 23 5.96 32.17 12.41
N GLN A 24 5.56 32.20 11.12
CA GLN A 24 4.79 33.35 10.58
C GLN A 24 3.37 33.04 10.07
N PHE A 25 2.80 31.86 10.36
CA PHE A 25 1.40 31.56 10.02
C PHE A 25 0.42 31.93 11.16
N ARG A 26 0.47 33.17 11.64
CA ARG A 26 -0.67 33.79 12.33
C ARG A 26 -0.72 35.25 11.92
N HIS A 27 -1.87 35.65 11.39
CA HIS A 27 -2.22 36.98 10.85
C HIS A 27 -1.86 37.18 9.39
N HIS A 28 -2.68 36.62 8.49
CA HIS A 28 -3.27 37.38 7.39
C HIS A 28 -4.46 36.61 6.82
N ARG A 29 -5.66 37.13 7.08
CA ARG A 29 -6.88 36.82 6.34
C ARG A 29 -6.72 37.40 4.93
N THR A 30 -7.22 36.66 3.95
CA THR A 30 -7.57 37.12 2.60
C THR A 30 -6.44 37.24 1.57
N LEU A 31 -5.94 36.10 1.09
CA LEU A 31 -5.65 35.90 -0.35
C LEU A 31 -5.96 34.42 -0.68
N ALA A 32 -6.99 34.20 -1.50
CA ALA A 32 -7.31 32.90 -2.07
C ALA A 32 -6.19 32.53 -3.06
N SER A 33 -5.13 31.92 -2.52
CA SER A 33 -4.05 31.33 -3.30
C SER A 33 -4.59 30.11 -4.03
N VAL A 34 -4.66 30.22 -5.36
CA VAL A 34 -4.95 29.14 -6.30
C VAL A 34 -3.77 28.16 -6.26
N VAL A 35 -3.72 27.34 -5.23
CA VAL A 35 -2.86 26.17 -5.22
C VAL A 35 -3.53 25.14 -6.14
N PRO A 36 -2.91 24.71 -7.25
CA PRO A 36 -3.54 23.76 -8.16
C PRO A 36 -3.88 22.47 -7.41
N ALA A 37 -5.10 21.96 -7.59
CA ALA A 37 -5.66 20.83 -6.84
C ALA A 37 -4.74 19.59 -6.74
N LYS A 38 -3.88 19.37 -7.75
CA LYS A 38 -2.87 18.31 -7.76
C LYS A 38 -1.79 18.51 -6.69
N LEU A 39 -1.35 19.74 -6.45
CA LEU A 39 -0.32 20.05 -5.45
C LEU A 39 -0.87 19.92 -4.02
N THR A 40 -2.12 20.36 -3.80
CA THR A 40 -2.86 20.18 -2.54
C THR A 40 -3.11 18.71 -2.24
N GLN A 41 -3.53 17.90 -3.22
CA GLN A 41 -3.71 16.46 -3.06
C GLN A 41 -2.39 15.75 -2.71
N THR A 42 -1.27 16.12 -3.35
CA THR A 42 0.06 15.53 -3.10
C THR A 42 0.60 15.89 -1.71
N LEU A 43 0.45 17.14 -1.25
CA LEU A 43 0.90 17.54 0.09
C LEU A 43 0.01 16.96 1.22
N ILE A 44 -1.31 16.86 0.98
CA ILE A 44 -2.22 16.16 1.87
C ILE A 44 -1.91 14.65 1.89
N CYS A 45 -1.56 14.04 0.75
CA CYS A 45 -1.05 12.67 0.72
C CYS A 45 0.24 12.55 1.52
N ALA A 46 1.25 13.38 1.29
CA ALA A 46 2.54 13.25 1.95
C ALA A 46 2.44 13.38 3.48
N SER A 47 1.62 14.33 3.97
CA SER A 47 1.37 14.51 5.40
C SER A 47 0.52 13.38 6.01
N ARG A 48 -0.49 12.87 5.29
CA ARG A 48 -1.28 11.69 5.72
C ARG A 48 -0.51 10.38 5.64
N VAL A 49 0.38 10.23 4.66
CA VAL A 49 1.28 9.07 4.52
C VAL A 49 2.21 8.98 5.72
N ARG A 50 2.76 10.12 6.20
CA ARG A 50 3.57 10.13 7.44
C ARG A 50 2.79 9.67 8.67
N LYS A 51 1.51 10.05 8.81
CA LYS A 51 0.65 9.58 9.91
C LYS A 51 0.22 8.11 9.78
N LYS A 52 0.20 7.56 8.55
CA LYS A 52 -0.18 6.16 8.31
C LYS A 52 0.98 5.17 8.52
N LEU A 53 2.24 5.63 8.49
CA LEU A 53 3.44 4.77 8.61
C LEU A 53 3.49 3.95 9.91
N PHE A 54 2.77 4.35 10.96
CA PHE A 54 2.74 3.62 12.23
C PHE A 54 1.42 2.89 12.48
N GLN A 55 0.46 2.96 11.55
CA GLN A 55 -0.87 2.37 11.73
C GLN A 55 -0.85 0.90 11.31
N CYS A 56 -1.27 0.01 12.19
CA CYS A 56 -1.55 -1.38 11.87
C CYS A 56 -2.91 -1.77 12.46
N VAL A 57 -3.50 -2.84 11.94
CA VAL A 57 -4.68 -3.44 12.59
C VAL A 57 -4.24 -4.07 13.91
N ASN A 58 -5.16 -4.19 14.87
CA ASN A 58 -4.85 -4.91 16.11
C ASN A 58 -4.50 -6.39 15.82
N ARG A 59 -3.71 -7.02 16.70
CA ARG A 59 -3.18 -8.37 16.46
C ARG A 59 -4.29 -9.42 16.36
N GLU A 60 -5.28 -9.34 17.26
CA GLU A 60 -6.42 -10.25 17.32
C GLU A 60 -7.21 -10.24 16.00
N GLU A 61 -7.50 -9.05 15.47
CA GLU A 61 -8.26 -8.91 14.24
C GLU A 61 -7.46 -9.35 13.01
N PHE A 62 -6.13 -9.10 13.00
CA PHE A 62 -5.25 -9.63 11.98
C PHE A 62 -5.25 -11.17 11.98
N GLU A 63 -5.19 -11.80 13.16
CA GLU A 63 -5.25 -13.25 13.30
C GLU A 63 -6.61 -13.83 12.90
N ARG A 64 -7.71 -13.16 13.28
CA ARG A 64 -9.06 -13.53 12.84
C ARG A 64 -9.18 -13.53 11.31
N LEU A 65 -8.66 -12.48 10.66
CA LEU A 65 -8.65 -12.38 9.20
C LEU A 65 -7.76 -13.46 8.56
N GLN A 66 -6.63 -13.84 9.15
CA GLN A 66 -5.83 -14.98 8.68
C GLN A 66 -6.66 -16.26 8.69
N THR A 67 -7.36 -16.54 9.79
CA THR A 67 -8.21 -17.73 9.91
C THR A 67 -9.29 -17.78 8.83
N LEU A 68 -9.91 -16.64 8.50
CA LEU A 68 -10.90 -16.57 7.41
C LEU A 68 -10.32 -16.89 6.03
N THR A 69 -9.02 -16.69 5.81
CA THR A 69 -8.35 -17.06 4.55
C THR A 69 -7.86 -18.50 4.51
N GLY A 70 -7.88 -19.20 5.65
CA GLY A 70 -7.43 -20.58 5.79
C GLY A 70 -5.92 -20.80 5.79
N LYS A 71 -5.11 -19.72 5.79
CA LYS A 71 -3.63 -19.83 5.89
C LYS A 71 -2.98 -18.55 6.45
N PRO A 72 -1.80 -18.66 7.10
CA PRO A 72 -1.08 -17.50 7.62
C PRO A 72 -0.60 -16.55 6.51
N PHE A 73 -0.64 -15.24 6.77
CA PHE A 73 0.00 -14.26 5.89
C PHE A 73 1.51 -14.43 5.99
N SER A 74 2.16 -14.52 4.83
CA SER A 74 3.61 -14.69 4.72
C SER A 74 4.35 -13.38 4.52
N LEU A 75 3.66 -12.28 4.23
CA LEU A 75 4.29 -11.00 3.88
C LEU A 75 3.38 -9.83 4.26
N ASP A 76 3.93 -8.87 4.99
CA ASP A 76 3.31 -7.55 5.17
C ASP A 76 3.81 -6.59 4.09
N ALA A 77 2.90 -6.11 3.22
CA ALA A 77 3.27 -5.25 2.11
C ALA A 77 3.73 -3.86 2.55
N MET A 78 3.48 -3.43 3.79
CA MET A 78 3.94 -2.12 4.24
C MET A 78 4.01 -2.00 5.76
N ALA A 79 5.23 -1.94 6.27
CA ALA A 79 5.57 -1.57 7.63
C ALA A 79 6.46 -0.31 7.68
N ASP A 80 6.73 0.17 8.90
CA ASP A 80 7.71 1.19 9.19
C ASP A 80 9.15 0.68 8.94
N GLU A 81 10.11 1.61 8.87
CA GLU A 81 11.51 1.28 8.55
C GLU A 81 12.17 0.32 9.54
N SER A 82 11.69 0.26 10.78
CA SER A 82 12.13 -0.68 11.82
C SER A 82 11.21 -1.90 11.98
N GLY A 83 10.14 -2.02 11.19
CA GLY A 83 9.21 -3.14 11.22
C GLY A 83 8.34 -3.24 12.48
N ARG A 84 8.26 -2.20 13.32
CA ARG A 84 7.55 -2.32 14.61
C ARG A 84 6.04 -2.49 14.47
N ASN A 85 5.47 -1.94 13.40
CA ASN A 85 4.07 -2.16 13.06
C ASN A 85 3.86 -3.33 12.07
N ALA A 86 4.91 -4.09 11.73
CA ALA A 86 4.77 -5.25 10.85
C ALA A 86 3.95 -6.33 11.55
N LEU A 87 2.97 -6.88 10.83
CA LEU A 87 2.14 -7.97 11.34
C LEU A 87 2.65 -9.36 10.92
N CYS A 88 3.56 -9.42 9.95
CA CYS A 88 4.25 -10.62 9.50
C CYS A 88 5.75 -10.57 9.85
N ALA A 89 6.42 -11.73 9.87
CA ALA A 89 7.86 -11.80 10.04
C ALA A 89 8.60 -11.17 8.84
N ASP A 90 8.17 -11.49 7.62
CA ASP A 90 8.61 -10.81 6.41
C ASP A 90 7.75 -9.58 6.13
N TYR A 91 8.39 -8.46 5.86
CA TYR A 91 7.69 -7.21 5.55
C TYR A 91 8.46 -6.34 4.57
N CYS A 92 7.71 -5.53 3.83
CA CYS A 92 8.23 -4.45 3.01
C CYS A 92 8.14 -3.13 3.78
N ASN A 93 9.04 -2.20 3.48
CA ASN A 93 9.02 -0.85 4.05
C ASN A 93 9.38 0.18 2.97
N LYS A 94 9.63 1.43 3.35
CA LYS A 94 9.96 2.48 2.37
C LYS A 94 11.25 2.17 1.58
N THR A 95 12.27 1.61 2.24
CA THR A 95 13.56 1.27 1.63
C THR A 95 13.45 -0.04 0.82
N ASN A 96 12.92 -1.09 1.45
CA ASN A 96 12.58 -2.35 0.79
C ASN A 96 11.13 -2.31 0.29
N SER A 97 10.89 -1.49 -0.73
CA SER A 97 9.54 -1.18 -1.22
C SER A 97 8.83 -2.39 -1.81
N PHE A 98 7.58 -2.62 -1.35
CA PHE A 98 6.69 -3.62 -1.94
C PHE A 98 6.53 -3.46 -3.44
N LEU A 99 6.52 -2.22 -3.95
CA LEU A 99 6.39 -1.93 -5.38
C LEU A 99 7.60 -2.39 -6.24
N ARG A 100 8.67 -2.85 -5.59
CA ARG A 100 9.84 -3.46 -6.23
C ARG A 100 10.06 -4.91 -5.80
N PHE A 101 9.33 -5.37 -4.79
CA PHE A 101 9.42 -6.73 -4.27
C PHE A 101 8.61 -7.70 -5.14
N ASN A 102 9.16 -8.88 -5.42
CA ASN A 102 8.41 -9.92 -6.14
C ASN A 102 7.51 -10.70 -5.16
N ALA A 103 6.24 -10.35 -5.08
CA ALA A 103 5.28 -11.00 -4.20
C ALA A 103 4.72 -12.34 -4.72
N ALA A 104 5.25 -12.89 -5.83
CA ALA A 104 4.76 -14.13 -6.41
C ALA A 104 5.03 -15.34 -5.50
N GLY A 105 3.98 -16.09 -5.16
CA GLY A 105 4.02 -17.22 -4.23
C GLY A 105 3.76 -16.85 -2.77
N HIS A 106 3.53 -15.57 -2.46
CA HIS A 106 3.20 -15.13 -1.11
C HIS A 106 1.68 -15.04 -0.86
N HIS A 107 1.29 -15.20 0.40
CA HIS A 107 0.00 -14.76 0.93
C HIS A 107 0.17 -13.40 1.61
N VAL A 108 -0.27 -12.33 0.94
CA VAL A 108 0.15 -10.97 1.28
C VAL A 108 -0.92 -10.23 2.09
N TRP A 109 -0.51 -9.58 3.17
CA TRP A 109 -1.30 -8.58 3.87
C TRP A 109 -1.04 -7.18 3.29
N ILE A 110 -2.08 -6.50 2.81
CA ILE A 110 -1.96 -5.23 2.08
C ILE A 110 -2.80 -4.14 2.77
N ASN A 111 -2.14 -3.27 3.54
CA ASN A 111 -2.73 -2.06 4.14
C ASN A 111 -1.96 -0.76 3.78
N PRO A 112 -1.88 -0.38 2.50
CA PRO A 112 -1.12 0.80 2.08
C PRO A 112 -1.85 2.10 2.45
N PRO A 113 -1.16 3.25 2.45
CA PRO A 113 -1.80 4.55 2.33
C PRO A 113 -2.80 4.55 1.17
N TYR A 114 -4.03 5.04 1.42
CA TYR A 114 -5.11 4.90 0.43
C TYR A 114 -4.83 5.61 -0.89
N CYS A 115 -3.98 6.64 -0.90
CA CYS A 115 -3.57 7.26 -2.16
C CYS A 115 -2.54 6.47 -2.97
N LEU A 116 -1.96 5.41 -2.41
CA LEU A 116 -1.10 4.46 -3.11
C LEU A 116 -1.83 3.14 -3.41
N LEU A 117 -3.08 2.98 -2.98
CA LEU A 117 -3.82 1.72 -3.04
C LEU A 117 -3.92 1.16 -4.47
N GLU A 118 -4.23 2.01 -5.46
CA GLU A 118 -4.29 1.57 -6.87
C GLU A 118 -2.93 1.05 -7.36
N THR A 119 -1.84 1.71 -6.99
CA THR A 119 -0.48 1.30 -7.36
C THR A 119 -0.10 -0.02 -6.73
N PHE A 120 -0.41 -0.21 -5.44
CA PHE A 120 -0.17 -1.47 -4.73
C PHE A 120 -0.96 -2.63 -5.33
N LEU A 121 -2.24 -2.43 -5.63
CA LEU A 121 -3.09 -3.44 -6.26
C LEU A 121 -2.58 -3.85 -7.65
N LYS A 122 -2.18 -2.87 -8.49
CA LYS A 122 -1.61 -3.17 -9.81
C LYS A 122 -0.33 -3.99 -9.71
N HIS A 123 0.56 -3.63 -8.77
CA HIS A 123 1.80 -4.38 -8.54
C HIS A 123 1.52 -5.80 -8.06
N TYR A 124 0.65 -5.95 -7.06
CA TYR A 124 0.22 -7.25 -6.56
C TYR A 124 -0.36 -8.14 -7.66
N LEU A 125 -1.29 -7.62 -8.46
CA LEU A 125 -1.91 -8.38 -9.56
C LEU A 125 -0.87 -8.80 -10.62
N LYS A 126 0.13 -7.96 -10.90
CA LYS A 126 1.26 -8.31 -11.77
C LYS A 126 2.07 -9.47 -11.21
N CYS A 127 2.39 -9.45 -9.92
CA CYS A 127 3.06 -10.58 -9.24
C CYS A 127 2.19 -11.83 -9.22
N LYS A 128 0.89 -11.71 -8.92
CA LYS A 128 -0.03 -12.85 -8.93
C LYS A 128 -0.11 -13.50 -10.29
N HIS A 129 -0.06 -12.74 -11.37
CA HIS A 129 -0.12 -13.27 -12.72
C HIS A 129 1.00 -14.29 -13.01
N THR A 130 2.18 -14.15 -12.39
CA THR A 130 3.31 -15.08 -12.61
C THR A 130 3.17 -16.39 -11.84
N ARG A 131 2.54 -16.39 -10.66
CA ARG A 131 2.28 -17.60 -9.84
C ARG A 131 0.85 -17.59 -9.28
N ARG A 132 -0.14 -17.71 -10.17
CA ARG A 132 -1.56 -17.51 -9.82
C ARG A 132 -2.08 -18.45 -8.74
N SER A 133 -1.67 -19.72 -8.77
CA SER A 133 -2.13 -20.77 -7.86
C SER A 133 -1.51 -20.73 -6.48
N GLU A 134 -0.49 -19.90 -6.28
CA GLU A 134 0.25 -19.82 -5.03
C GLU A 134 0.16 -18.43 -4.39
N THR A 135 -0.12 -17.41 -5.21
CA THR A 135 -0.19 -16.02 -4.76
C THR A 135 -1.61 -15.64 -4.37
N SER A 136 -1.77 -15.12 -3.16
CA SER A 136 -3.05 -14.62 -2.63
C SER A 136 -2.82 -13.38 -1.78
N ALA A 137 -3.88 -12.64 -1.45
CA ALA A 137 -3.75 -11.48 -0.59
C ALA A 137 -5.04 -11.14 0.15
N CYS A 138 -4.91 -10.54 1.34
CA CYS A 138 -5.96 -9.72 1.95
C CYS A 138 -5.61 -8.25 1.82
N ILE A 139 -6.56 -7.45 1.33
CA ILE A 139 -6.37 -6.03 1.06
C ILE A 139 -7.39 -5.21 1.84
N ILE A 140 -6.89 -4.26 2.62
CA ILE A 140 -7.70 -3.25 3.29
C ILE A 140 -7.94 -2.07 2.35
N VAL A 141 -9.21 -1.76 2.11
CA VAL A 141 -9.63 -0.64 1.26
C VAL A 141 -10.72 0.19 1.95
N PRO A 142 -10.79 1.51 1.70
CA PRO A 142 -11.96 2.29 2.10
C PRO A 142 -13.16 1.89 1.23
N ALA A 143 -14.37 1.90 1.79
CA ALA A 143 -15.58 1.54 1.05
C ALA A 143 -16.10 2.66 0.11
N TRP A 144 -15.36 3.75 -0.08
CA TRP A 144 -15.76 4.79 -1.04
C TRP A 144 -15.54 4.35 -2.50
N PRO A 145 -16.19 5.02 -3.47
CA PRO A 145 -15.87 4.87 -4.88
C PRO A 145 -14.42 5.30 -5.17
N GLY A 146 -13.75 4.64 -6.10
CA GLY A 146 -12.39 5.00 -6.49
C GLY A 146 -11.83 4.12 -7.59
N LYS A 147 -10.78 4.60 -8.26
CA LYS A 147 -10.12 3.89 -9.38
C LYS A 147 -9.60 2.51 -9.00
N PHE A 148 -9.29 2.29 -7.71
CA PHE A 148 -8.83 1.00 -7.21
C PHE A 148 -9.91 -0.09 -7.25
N ARG A 149 -11.21 0.26 -7.22
CA ARG A 149 -12.33 -0.70 -7.13
C ARG A 149 -12.34 -1.72 -8.26
N LYS A 150 -12.01 -1.31 -9.49
CA LYS A 150 -11.94 -2.22 -10.65
C LYS A 150 -10.93 -3.35 -10.49
N HIS A 151 -9.93 -3.17 -9.62
CA HIS A 151 -8.90 -4.17 -9.34
C HIS A 151 -9.35 -5.20 -8.30
N LEU A 152 -10.51 -5.02 -7.66
CA LEU A 152 -11.07 -5.96 -6.69
C LEU A 152 -12.00 -7.01 -7.35
N HIS A 153 -12.18 -6.95 -8.67
CA HIS A 153 -13.05 -7.87 -9.38
C HIS A 153 -12.57 -9.32 -9.23
N GLY A 154 -13.47 -10.22 -8.83
CA GLY A 154 -13.17 -11.63 -8.57
C GLY A 154 -12.61 -11.91 -7.18
N MET A 155 -12.43 -10.88 -6.35
CA MET A 155 -12.08 -11.04 -4.93
C MET A 155 -13.35 -11.20 -4.08
N THR A 156 -13.21 -11.83 -2.92
CA THR A 156 -14.30 -12.01 -1.95
C THR A 156 -14.22 -10.94 -0.87
N LEU A 157 -15.31 -10.25 -0.56
CA LEU A 157 -15.38 -9.39 0.61
C LEU A 157 -15.43 -10.28 1.87
N LEU A 158 -14.41 -10.20 2.73
CA LEU A 158 -14.37 -10.96 3.98
C LEU A 158 -15.04 -10.21 5.13
N GLN A 159 -14.79 -8.91 5.22
CA GLN A 159 -15.25 -8.10 6.34
C GLN A 159 -15.50 -6.66 5.88
N GLU A 160 -16.57 -6.07 6.37
CA GLU A 160 -16.78 -4.63 6.35
C GLU A 160 -16.83 -4.11 7.78
N TYR A 161 -16.13 -3.00 8.05
CA TYR A 161 -16.19 -2.28 9.31
C TYR A 161 -16.93 -0.97 9.10
N PRO A 162 -18.00 -0.70 9.86
CA PRO A 162 -18.72 0.55 9.77
C PRO A 162 -17.90 1.73 10.31
N VAL A 163 -18.43 2.93 10.08
CA VAL A 163 -17.98 4.16 10.76
C VAL A 163 -18.06 3.95 12.28
N GLY A 164 -17.08 4.48 13.02
CA GLY A 164 -17.04 4.35 14.49
C GLY A 164 -16.23 3.16 14.99
N THR A 165 -15.82 2.22 14.13
CA THR A 165 -15.03 1.06 14.56
C THR A 165 -13.59 1.44 14.92
N PHE A 166 -13.08 0.87 16.02
CA PHE A 166 -11.71 1.01 16.49
C PHE A 166 -10.80 -0.04 15.84
N LEU A 167 -10.48 0.12 14.55
CA LEU A 167 -9.75 -0.89 13.78
C LEU A 167 -8.23 -0.81 13.91
N PHE A 168 -7.67 0.41 13.97
CA PHE A 168 -6.24 0.62 13.87
C PHE A 168 -5.62 1.01 15.21
N GLN A 169 -4.39 0.58 15.40
CA GLN A 169 -3.50 1.00 16.47
C GLN A 169 -2.23 1.61 15.87
N SER A 170 -1.57 2.47 16.66
CA SER A 170 -0.26 3.01 16.34
C SER A 170 0.79 2.29 17.16
N ASN A 171 1.91 1.90 16.54
CA ASN A 171 3.12 1.51 17.27
C ASN A 171 4.21 2.58 17.11
N ASN A 172 4.05 3.70 17.83
CA ASN A 172 4.98 4.82 17.73
C ASN A 172 6.13 4.62 18.74
N PRO A 173 7.41 4.77 18.33
CA PRO A 173 8.57 4.64 19.21
C PRO A 173 8.46 5.38 20.54
N HIS A 174 7.86 6.57 20.52
CA HIS A 174 7.87 7.48 21.68
C HIS A 174 6.68 7.25 22.60
N SER A 175 5.57 6.73 22.08
CA SER A 175 4.31 6.60 22.82
C SER A 175 3.82 5.16 22.96
N GLY A 176 4.58 4.19 22.45
CA GLY A 176 4.22 2.77 22.44
C GLY A 176 2.98 2.47 21.61
N HIS A 177 2.35 1.34 21.96
CA HIS A 177 1.07 0.91 21.40
C HIS A 177 -0.06 1.83 21.88
N LYS A 178 -0.74 2.47 20.93
CA LYS A 178 -1.88 3.33 21.22
C LYS A 178 -3.01 3.03 20.26
N GLN A 179 -4.20 2.74 20.79
CA GLN A 179 -5.43 2.66 19.99
C GLN A 179 -5.66 4.00 19.28
N LEU A 180 -5.93 3.96 17.97
CA LEU A 180 -6.21 5.16 17.20
C LEU A 180 -7.69 5.52 17.24
N GLU A 181 -7.97 6.74 16.80
CA GLU A 181 -9.34 7.24 16.59
C GLU A 181 -10.17 6.25 15.76
N PRO A 182 -11.48 6.19 16.01
CA PRO A 182 -12.37 5.31 15.28
C PRO A 182 -12.41 5.67 13.79
N LEU A 183 -12.85 4.73 12.96
CA LEU A 183 -12.98 4.93 11.52
C LEU A 183 -13.98 6.06 11.21
N HIS A 184 -13.56 7.05 10.43
CA HIS A 184 -14.44 8.14 9.97
C HIS A 184 -15.23 7.78 8.70
N TYR A 185 -14.97 6.61 8.13
CA TYR A 185 -15.61 6.08 6.93
C TYR A 185 -15.50 4.56 6.95
N PRO A 186 -16.44 3.83 6.31
CA PRO A 186 -16.39 2.38 6.27
C PRO A 186 -15.14 1.87 5.57
N VAL A 187 -14.61 0.75 6.07
CA VAL A 187 -13.43 0.05 5.55
C VAL A 187 -13.81 -1.39 5.25
N GLN A 188 -13.31 -1.92 4.14
CA GLN A 188 -13.55 -3.28 3.69
C GLN A 188 -12.23 -4.05 3.61
N VAL A 189 -12.28 -5.35 3.93
CA VAL A 189 -11.20 -6.31 3.73
C VAL A 189 -11.60 -7.27 2.63
N TRP A 190 -10.84 -7.25 1.54
CA TRP A 190 -11.06 -8.12 0.38
C TRP A 190 -10.01 -9.20 0.33
N TYR A 191 -10.42 -10.43 0.06
CA TYR A 191 -9.55 -11.58 -0.12
C TYR A 191 -9.51 -12.01 -1.58
N ASP A 192 -8.30 -12.05 -2.12
CA ASP A 192 -8.00 -12.59 -3.43
C ASP A 192 -7.39 -13.99 -3.29
N ALA A 193 -8.24 -15.01 -3.32
CA ALA A 193 -7.83 -16.42 -3.17
C ALA A 193 -6.87 -16.86 -4.28
N PRO A 194 -6.01 -17.87 -4.05
CA PRO A 194 -5.18 -18.40 -5.13
C PRO A 194 -6.02 -18.82 -6.33
N GLY A 195 -5.54 -18.54 -7.53
CA GLY A 195 -6.18 -18.96 -8.77
C GLY A 195 -6.13 -20.47 -8.96
N PRO A 196 -6.92 -21.03 -9.89
CA PRO A 196 -6.85 -22.44 -10.20
C PRO A 196 -5.47 -22.82 -10.76
N THR A 197 -4.98 -24.01 -10.40
CA THR A 197 -3.69 -24.57 -10.84
C THR A 197 -3.69 -25.01 -12.31
N THR A 198 -4.73 -24.70 -13.08
CA THR A 198 -4.95 -25.28 -14.40
C THR A 198 -3.74 -24.99 -15.31
N PRO A 199 -3.05 -26.01 -15.84
CA PRO A 199 -2.06 -25.79 -16.88
C PRO A 199 -2.76 -25.14 -18.08
N PRO A 200 -2.09 -24.25 -18.83
CA PRO A 200 -2.69 -23.66 -20.03
C PRO A 200 -3.19 -24.80 -20.91
N ARG A 201 -4.47 -24.77 -21.30
CA ARG A 201 -5.03 -25.72 -22.26
C ARG A 201 -4.16 -25.66 -23.51
N VAL A 202 -3.37 -26.70 -23.74
CA VAL A 202 -2.72 -26.92 -25.02
C VAL A 202 -3.85 -27.21 -25.99
N PHE A 203 -4.21 -26.25 -26.84
CA PHE A 203 -5.06 -26.54 -27.97
C PHE A 203 -4.24 -27.39 -28.94
N ASN A 204 -4.37 -28.71 -28.81
CA ASN A 204 -3.88 -29.63 -29.83
C ASN A 204 -4.71 -29.37 -31.09
N HIS A 205 -4.17 -28.57 -32.00
CA HIS A 205 -4.60 -28.55 -33.39
C HIS A 205 -4.23 -29.90 -34.00
N HIS A 206 -5.06 -30.92 -33.80
CA HIS A 206 -5.05 -32.06 -34.69
C HIS A 206 -5.61 -31.59 -36.02
N ALA A 207 -4.69 -31.42 -36.97
CA ALA A 207 -5.00 -31.28 -38.38
C ALA A 207 -5.69 -32.57 -38.82
N ASN A 208 -6.96 -32.46 -39.22
CA ASN A 208 -7.60 -33.49 -40.02
C ASN A 208 -6.98 -33.44 -41.42
N THR A 209 -6.19 -34.46 -41.75
CA THR A 209 -5.95 -34.90 -43.13
C THR A 209 -7.15 -35.65 -43.67
#